data_AF-A0A1F8V4M5-F1
#
_entry.id   AF-A0A1F8V4M5-F1
#
_cell.length_a   1.000
_cell.length_b   1.000
_cell.length_c   1.000
_cell.angle_alpha   90.00
_cell.angle_beta   90.00
_cell.angle_gamma   90.00
#
_symmetry.space_group_name_H-M   'P 1'
#
loop_
_entity.id
_entity.type
_entity.pdbx_description
1 polymer ?
#
loop_
_entity_poly.entity_id
_entity_poly.type
_entity_poly.pdbx_seq_one_letter_code
_entity_poly.pdbx_strand_id
1 'polypeptide(L)'
;MGIHDCISTGIKGFDKSIDILRLGDNVAWQIDSINDYRFVVDPYIRQAITDNRKIVYVRFGNQPAIINDESSVKICQVNADSGFVSFTTEVYNLVAREGKRVFYIFDCLTDLLQSWHSDLMIGNFF
;
A
#
# COMPACT_ATOMS: atom_id res chain seq x y z
N MET A 1 12.75 15.17 -15.66
CA MET A 1 11.74 14.61 -14.74
C MET A 1 10.57 15.58 -14.74
N GLY A 2 9.40 15.17 -15.21
CA GLY A 2 8.27 16.08 -15.39
C GLY A 2 7.50 16.32 -14.09
N ILE A 3 6.90 17.49 -13.95
CA ILE A 3 6.03 17.92 -12.83
C ILE A 3 4.79 17.00 -12.63
N HIS A 4 4.56 16.06 -13.56
CA HIS A 4 3.40 15.15 -13.60
C HIS A 4 3.52 13.90 -12.72
N ASP A 5 4.69 13.66 -12.10
CA ASP A 5 4.92 12.48 -11.27
C ASP A 5 4.80 12.76 -9.78
N CYS A 6 4.58 14.02 -9.37
CA CYS A 6 4.41 14.38 -7.96
C CYS A 6 3.05 13.91 -7.42
N ILE A 7 3.09 13.23 -6.27
CA ILE A 7 1.92 12.69 -5.58
C ILE A 7 1.86 13.31 -4.19
N SER A 8 0.76 13.99 -3.88
CA SER A 8 0.54 14.53 -2.53
C SER A 8 0.04 13.45 -1.59
N THR A 9 0.51 13.48 -0.34
CA THR A 9 -0.02 12.66 0.76
C THR A 9 -1.39 13.12 1.25
N GLY A 10 -1.91 14.24 0.74
CA GLY A 10 -3.08 14.93 1.29
C GLY A 10 -2.75 15.75 2.55
N ILE A 11 -1.53 15.66 3.08
CA ILE A 11 -1.06 16.42 4.25
C ILE A 11 0.01 17.42 3.80
N LYS A 12 -0.40 18.65 3.50
CA LYS A 12 0.49 19.70 2.95
C LYS A 12 1.75 19.97 3.77
N GLY A 13 1.65 19.86 5.10
CA GLY A 13 2.80 20.03 5.98
C GLY A 13 3.83 18.91 5.79
N PHE A 14 3.35 17.67 5.66
CA PHE A 14 4.19 16.51 5.46
C PHE A 14 4.82 16.52 4.06
N ASP A 15 4.04 16.81 3.01
CA ASP A 15 4.54 16.92 1.64
C ASP A 15 5.74 17.88 1.52
N LYS A 16 5.71 18.99 2.27
CA LYS A 16 6.82 19.95 2.31
C LYS A 16 8.05 19.42 3.03
N SER A 17 7.85 18.65 4.10
CA SER A 17 8.93 18.10 4.91
C SER A 17 9.70 16.99 4.19
N ILE A 18 9.03 16.21 3.34
CA ILE A 18 9.63 15.08 2.62
C ILE A 18 9.92 15.36 1.13
N ASP A 19 9.78 16.60 0.68
CA ASP A 19 9.94 16.99 -0.73
C ASP A 19 9.04 16.19 -1.71
N ILE A 20 7.77 16.00 -1.29
CA ILE A 20 6.67 15.32 -1.99
C ILE A 20 6.96 13.88 -2.44
N LEU A 21 5.93 13.02 -2.46
CA LEU A 21 6.07 11.69 -3.05
C LEU A 21 6.11 11.78 -4.58
N ARG A 22 6.70 10.77 -5.20
CA ARG A 22 6.80 10.61 -6.65
C ARG A 22 6.22 9.27 -7.07
N LEU A 23 5.75 9.20 -8.31
CA LEU A 23 5.26 7.95 -8.85
C LEU A 23 6.38 6.89 -8.87
N GLY A 24 6.12 5.75 -8.23
CA GLY A 24 7.08 4.67 -8.09
C GLY A 24 7.80 4.65 -6.74
N ASP A 25 7.58 5.67 -5.89
CA ASP A 25 8.08 5.62 -4.51
C ASP A 25 7.46 4.44 -3.76
N ASN A 26 8.31 3.72 -3.04
CA ASN A 26 7.92 2.67 -2.10
C ASN A 26 7.99 3.26 -0.68
N VAL A 27 6.83 3.35 -0.01
CA VAL A 27 6.72 4.02 1.29
C VAL A 27 6.30 3.01 2.34
N ALA A 28 7.22 2.69 3.24
CA ALA A 28 6.96 1.89 4.42
C ALA A 28 6.78 2.80 5.63
N TRP A 29 5.67 2.62 6.35
CA TRP A 29 5.37 3.37 7.57
C TRP A 29 5.62 2.49 8.79
N GLN A 30 6.54 2.91 9.65
CA GLN A 30 6.68 2.35 10.99
C GLN A 30 5.71 3.09 11.92
N ILE A 31 4.84 2.33 12.58
CA ILE A 31 3.76 2.84 13.43
C ILE A 31 3.72 2.03 14.73
N ASP A 32 3.28 2.66 15.81
CA ASP A 32 3.05 1.97 17.09
C ASP A 32 1.66 1.32 17.12
N SER A 33 0.67 1.93 16.45
CA SER A 33 -0.68 1.38 16.35
C SER A 33 -1.27 1.53 14.94
N ILE A 34 -2.20 0.63 14.60
CA ILE A 34 -2.91 0.69 13.31
C ILE A 34 -3.76 1.96 13.16
N ASN A 35 -4.19 2.56 14.28
CA ASN A 35 -4.92 3.82 14.26
C ASN A 35 -4.01 4.97 13.79
N ASP A 36 -2.72 4.93 14.10
CA ASP A 36 -1.75 5.95 13.64
C ASP A 36 -1.58 5.90 12.13
N TYR A 37 -1.64 4.70 11.54
CA TYR A 37 -1.61 4.55 10.09
C TYR A 37 -2.81 5.19 9.40
N ARG A 38 -3.99 5.17 10.03
CA ARG A 38 -5.19 5.82 9.48
C ARG A 38 -4.99 7.33 9.27
N PHE A 39 -4.23 7.99 10.14
CA PHE A 39 -3.94 9.42 10.00
C PHE A 39 -3.17 9.76 8.73
N VAL A 40 -2.37 8.83 8.19
CA VAL A 40 -1.59 9.05 6.96
C VAL A 40 -2.26 8.45 5.73
N VAL A 41 -2.87 7.27 5.85
CA VAL A 41 -3.46 6.58 4.68
C VAL A 41 -4.81 7.18 4.27
N ASP A 42 -5.65 7.61 5.20
CA ASP A 42 -6.97 8.19 4.90
C ASP A 42 -6.87 9.50 4.09
N PRO A 43 -6.00 10.48 4.41
CA PRO A 43 -5.81 11.66 3.55
C PRO A 43 -5.15 11.30 2.21
N TYR A 44 -4.24 10.33 2.17
CA TYR A 44 -3.61 9.88 0.94
C TYR A 44 -4.64 9.30 -0.05
N ILE A 45 -5.55 8.44 0.43
CA ILE A 45 -6.63 7.88 -0.39
C ILE A 45 -7.56 8.99 -0.89
N ARG A 46 -7.98 9.91 0.00
CA ARG A 46 -8.85 11.03 -0.40
C ARG A 46 -8.23 11.91 -1.49
N GLN A 47 -6.93 12.18 -1.37
CA GLN A 47 -6.19 12.93 -2.37
C GLN A 47 -6.10 12.16 -3.69
N ALA A 48 -5.76 10.86 -3.64
CA ALA A 48 -5.69 10.00 -4.81
C ALA A 48 -7.03 9.88 -5.56
N ILE A 49 -8.16 9.79 -4.83
CA ILE A 49 -9.52 9.82 -5.42
C ILE A 49 -9.76 11.15 -6.13
N THR A 50 -9.43 12.27 -5.49
CA THR A 50 -9.57 13.62 -6.08
C THR A 50 -8.73 13.75 -7.35
N ASP A 51 -7.55 13.15 -7.36
CA ASP A 51 -6.64 13.12 -8.51
C ASP A 51 -7.00 12.07 -9.57
N ASN A 52 -8.17 11.43 -9.42
CA ASN A 52 -8.70 10.38 -10.30
C ASN A 52 -7.70 9.23 -10.53
N ARG A 53 -7.03 8.81 -9.45
CA ARG A 53 -6.07 7.70 -9.44
C ARG A 53 -6.77 6.39 -9.09
N LYS A 54 -6.29 5.32 -9.70
CA LYS A 54 -6.71 3.96 -9.38
C LYS A 54 -5.98 3.48 -8.14
N ILE A 55 -6.74 3.02 -7.15
CA ILE A 55 -6.23 2.57 -5.85
C ILE A 55 -6.59 1.09 -5.69
N VAL A 56 -5.60 0.30 -5.29
CA VAL A 56 -5.73 -1.13 -5.01
C VAL A 56 -5.24 -1.38 -3.59
N TYR A 57 -6.11 -1.91 -2.75
CA TYR A 57 -5.76 -2.33 -1.40
C TYR A 57 -5.58 -3.84 -1.36
N VAL A 58 -4.35 -4.27 -1.16
CA VAL A 58 -3.92 -5.66 -1.09
C VAL A 58 -4.02 -6.11 0.37
N ARG A 59 -4.97 -7.00 0.64
CA ARG A 59 -5.26 -7.52 1.96
C ARG A 59 -4.73 -8.94 2.10
N PHE A 60 -4.06 -9.21 3.20
CA PHE A 60 -3.51 -10.51 3.55
C PHE A 60 -3.42 -10.74 5.05
N GLY A 61 -3.61 -9.69 5.86
CA GLY A 61 -3.62 -9.78 7.30
C GLY A 61 -4.99 -10.25 7.81
N ASN A 62 -4.98 -10.83 9.01
CA ASN A 62 -6.20 -11.26 9.71
C ASN A 62 -6.87 -10.12 10.48
N GLN A 63 -6.26 -8.93 10.49
CA GLN A 63 -6.79 -7.74 11.14
C GLN A 63 -8.01 -7.17 10.39
N PRO A 64 -8.89 -6.43 11.08
CA PRO A 64 -9.97 -5.68 10.44
C PRO A 64 -9.44 -4.77 9.33
N ALA A 65 -10.22 -4.60 8.26
CA ALA A 65 -9.80 -3.78 7.13
C ALA A 65 -9.57 -2.35 7.58
N ILE A 66 -8.39 -1.81 7.25
CA ILE A 66 -8.05 -0.41 7.51
C ILE A 66 -8.92 0.48 6.62
N ILE A 67 -9.12 0.04 5.37
CA ILE A 67 -9.88 0.71 4.33
C ILE A 67 -11.12 -0.13 4.02
N ASN A 68 -12.30 0.46 4.20
CA ASN A 68 -13.60 -0.20 3.99
C ASN A 68 -14.42 0.43 2.84
N ASP A 69 -13.88 1.44 2.15
CA ASP A 69 -14.57 2.08 1.03
C ASP A 69 -14.32 1.33 -0.29
N GLU A 70 -15.14 0.30 -0.53
CA GLU A 70 -15.10 -0.48 -1.76
C GLU A 70 -15.59 0.28 -3.01
N SER A 71 -16.24 1.44 -2.84
CA SER A 71 -16.72 2.24 -3.97
C SER A 71 -15.59 2.99 -4.67
N SER A 72 -14.54 3.34 -3.91
CA SER A 72 -13.40 4.13 -4.38
C SER A 72 -12.11 3.33 -4.47
N VAL A 73 -12.01 2.22 -3.73
CA VAL A 73 -10.79 1.41 -3.62
C VAL A 73 -11.08 -0.03 -3.97
N LYS A 74 -10.30 -0.59 -4.89
CA LYS A 74 -10.39 -2.02 -5.22
C LYS A 74 -9.70 -2.83 -4.12
N ILE A 75 -10.46 -3.59 -3.35
CA ILE A 75 -9.92 -4.51 -2.33
C ILE A 75 -9.59 -5.84 -3.00
N CYS A 76 -8.37 -6.35 -2.79
CA CYS A 76 -7.88 -7.62 -3.30
C CYS A 76 -7.33 -8.45 -2.15
N GLN A 77 -7.97 -9.58 -1.84
CA GLN A 77 -7.40 -10.53 -0.87
C GLN A 77 -6.35 -11.42 -1.53
N VAL A 78 -5.24 -11.62 -0.82
CA VAL A 78 -4.11 -12.45 -1.20
C VAL A 78 -3.80 -13.33 0.01
N ASN A 79 -3.59 -14.63 -0.22
CA ASN A 79 -3.38 -15.58 0.87
C ASN A 79 -1.91 -15.61 1.32
N ALA A 80 -1.58 -15.01 2.46
CA ALA A 80 -0.25 -15.03 3.05
C ALA A 80 0.23 -16.45 3.46
N ASP A 81 -0.70 -17.33 3.85
CA ASP A 81 -0.42 -18.69 4.31
C ASP A 81 -0.08 -19.65 3.16
N SER A 82 -0.26 -19.22 1.91
CA SER A 82 0.15 -20.00 0.73
C SER A 82 1.67 -20.08 0.55
N GLY A 83 2.43 -19.37 1.38
CA GLY A 83 3.88 -19.29 1.35
C GLY A 83 4.42 -18.17 0.47
N PHE A 84 5.66 -17.75 0.73
CA PHE A 84 6.29 -16.56 0.12
C PHE A 84 6.22 -16.53 -1.41
N VAL A 85 6.59 -17.63 -2.08
CA VAL A 85 6.62 -17.70 -3.54
C VAL A 85 5.22 -17.57 -4.15
N SER A 86 4.23 -18.23 -3.56
CA SER A 86 2.85 -18.17 -4.03
C SER A 86 2.28 -16.76 -3.87
N PHE A 87 2.46 -16.18 -2.68
CA PHE A 87 2.04 -14.81 -2.38
C PHE A 87 2.67 -13.79 -3.33
N THR A 88 4.00 -13.81 -3.48
CA THR A 88 4.71 -12.85 -4.34
C THR A 88 4.31 -13.00 -5.80
N THR A 89 4.06 -14.22 -6.26
CA THR A 89 3.54 -14.48 -7.62
C THR A 89 2.13 -13.92 -7.80
N GLU A 90 1.26 -14.05 -6.80
CA GLU A 90 -0.09 -13.51 -6.83
C GLU A 90 -0.09 -11.98 -6.87
N VAL A 91 0.72 -11.33 -6.02
CA VAL A 91 0.91 -9.87 -6.03
C VAL A 91 1.50 -9.40 -7.36
N TYR A 92 2.50 -10.09 -7.90
CA TYR A 92 3.07 -9.77 -9.21
C TYR A 92 2.02 -9.81 -10.32
N ASN A 93 1.22 -10.88 -10.36
CA ASN A 93 0.14 -11.03 -11.35
C ASN A 93 -0.94 -9.97 -11.18
N LEU A 94 -1.26 -9.58 -9.94
CA LEU A 94 -2.16 -8.48 -9.64
C LEU A 94 -1.60 -7.18 -10.22
N VAL A 95 -0.35 -6.81 -9.91
CA VAL A 95 0.28 -5.58 -10.40
C VAL A 95 0.33 -5.55 -11.94
N ALA A 96 0.72 -6.67 -12.57
CA ALA A 96 0.78 -6.80 -14.02
C ALA A 96 -0.59 -6.58 -14.68
N ARG A 97 -1.66 -7.09 -14.07
CA ARG A 97 -3.04 -6.95 -14.57
C ARG A 97 -3.60 -5.54 -14.39
N GLU A 98 -3.32 -4.89 -13.26
CA GLU A 98 -3.90 -3.58 -12.97
C GLU A 98 -3.24 -2.45 -13.78
N GLY A 99 -1.98 -2.64 -14.18
CA GLY A 99 -1.24 -1.76 -15.08
C GLY A 99 -0.38 -0.70 -14.37
N LYS A 100 0.08 0.29 -15.12
CA LYS A 100 0.95 1.36 -14.61
C LYS A 100 0.15 2.47 -13.92
N ARG A 101 0.84 3.24 -13.06
CA ARG A 101 0.30 4.43 -12.37
C ARG A 101 -0.84 4.13 -11.38
N VAL A 102 -0.89 2.88 -10.90
CA VAL A 102 -1.82 2.42 -9.86
C VAL A 102 -1.17 2.58 -8.50
N PHE A 103 -1.96 3.00 -7.51
CA PHE A 103 -1.48 3.14 -6.14
C PHE A 103 -1.85 1.87 -5.38
N TYR A 104 -0.84 1.20 -4.83
CA TYR A 104 -1.01 0.00 -4.04
C TYR A 104 -0.86 0.34 -2.57
N ILE A 105 -1.82 -0.11 -1.78
CA ILE A 105 -1.79 -0.06 -0.32
C ILE A 105 -1.81 -1.50 0.16
N PHE A 106 -1.00 -1.82 1.16
CA PHE A 106 -0.87 -3.17 1.69
C PHE A 106 -1.31 -3.21 3.14
N ASP A 107 -1.73 -4.38 3.63
CA ASP A 107 -1.91 -4.62 5.06
C ASP A 107 -0.59 -4.49 5.84
N CYS A 108 -0.69 -4.52 7.16
CA CYS A 108 0.47 -4.48 8.04
C CYS A 108 1.40 -5.66 7.73
N LEU A 109 2.64 -5.35 7.34
CA LEU A 109 3.64 -6.34 6.93
C LEU A 109 4.04 -7.27 8.07
N THR A 110 3.91 -6.82 9.32
CA THR A 110 4.14 -7.65 10.51
C THR A 110 3.26 -8.89 10.52
N ASP A 111 2.07 -8.85 9.90
CA ASP A 111 1.20 -10.03 9.78
C ASP A 111 1.83 -11.11 8.88
N LEU A 112 2.68 -10.74 7.92
CA LEU A 112 3.41 -11.70 7.09
C LEU A 112 4.45 -12.50 7.89
N LEU A 113 4.98 -11.96 9.01
CA LEU A 113 5.91 -12.71 9.87
C LEU A 113 5.25 -13.92 10.54
N GLN A 114 3.93 -13.88 10.72
CA GLN A 114 3.20 -15.02 11.28
C GLN A 114 3.15 -16.18 10.29
N SER A 115 3.03 -15.88 8.99
CA SER A 115 2.97 -16.87 7.92
C SER A 115 4.36 -17.23 7.36
N TRP A 116 5.34 -16.33 7.44
CA TRP A 116 6.66 -16.49 6.83
C TRP A 116 7.76 -16.55 7.89
N HIS A 117 8.40 -17.71 8.00
CA HIS A 117 9.42 -18.02 9.01
C HIS A 117 10.77 -17.26 8.87
N SER A 118 10.85 -16.14 8.12
CA SER A 118 12.09 -15.39 7.96
C SER A 118 11.88 -13.92 7.61
N ASP A 119 12.50 -13.03 8.41
CA ASP A 119 12.58 -11.59 8.17
C ASP A 119 13.21 -11.25 6.81
N LEU A 120 14.09 -12.11 6.29
CA LEU A 120 14.74 -11.95 4.99
C LEU A 120 13.73 -11.97 3.83
N MET A 121 12.65 -12.76 3.97
CA MET A 121 11.62 -12.85 2.93
C MET A 121 10.78 -11.58 2.87
N ILE A 122 10.50 -10.95 4.00
CA ILE A 122 9.82 -9.65 4.02
C ILE A 122 10.71 -8.57 3.42
N GLY A 123 12.01 -8.55 3.75
CA GLY A 123 12.96 -7.61 3.14
C GLY A 123 13.01 -7.71 1.62
N ASN A 124 12.96 -8.93 1.05
CA ASN A 124 12.99 -9.17 -0.40
C ASN A 124 11.66 -8.87 -1.12
N PHE A 125 10.58 -8.57 -0.39
CA PHE A 125 9.33 -8.14 -0.99
C PHE A 125 9.38 -6.67 -1.45
N PHE A 126 10.27 -5.87 -0.84
CA PHE A 126 10.50 -4.46 -1.17
C PHE A 126 11.54 -4.29 -2.28
#